data_AF-A0A834HYQ3-F1
#
_entry.id   AF-A0A834HYQ3-F1
#
_cell.length_a   1.000
_cell.length_b   1.000
_cell.length_c   1.000
_cell.angle_alpha   90.00
_cell.angle_beta   90.00
_cell.angle_gamma   90.00
#
_symmetry.space_group_name_H-M   'P 1'
#
loop_
_entity.id
_entity.type
_entity.pdbx_description
1 polymer ?
#
loop_
_entity_poly.entity_id
_entity_poly.type
_entity_poly.pdbx_seq_one_letter_code
_entity_poly.pdbx_strand_id
1 'polypeptide(L)'
;MHKKSQLHTTNYYKNEIKKASIIYPLFILVLSALIVSYFILRDLEWEEHITIQRGLWLFASGLLFFPSLFLILNNLQVHTHEGRKFVRAYKLNYSDVFDISNKCVSAVQALFCCLTGLTSIQYSCPKDILHTSHYISEGYAWFGAAYFFYDIWSMYRVWSAKMVQPQMNGIKNKIILKFLLPI
;
A
#
# COMPACT_ATOMS: atom_id res chain seq x y z
N MET A 1 17.68 36.99 17.42
CA MET A 1 16.73 35.85 17.40
C MET A 1 16.55 35.16 16.02
N HIS A 2 17.23 35.59 14.94
CA HIS A 2 16.99 35.09 13.58
C HIS A 2 17.59 33.70 13.25
N LYS A 3 18.59 33.25 14.01
CA LYS A 3 19.38 32.03 13.73
C LYS A 3 18.66 30.72 14.12
N LYS A 4 17.78 30.77 15.13
CA LYS A 4 17.02 29.60 15.64
C LYS A 4 15.88 29.16 14.70
N SER A 5 15.26 30.11 13.99
CA SER A 5 14.21 29.86 12.99
C SER A 5 14.77 29.18 11.72
N GLN A 6 15.95 29.61 11.28
CA GLN A 6 16.68 29.05 10.14
C GLN A 6 17.08 27.58 10.39
N LEU A 7 17.61 27.25 11.57
CA LEU A 7 17.97 25.88 11.95
C LEU A 7 16.78 24.92 12.03
N HIS A 8 15.62 25.41 12.49
CA HIS A 8 14.40 24.60 12.56
C HIS A 8 13.83 24.30 11.17
N THR A 9 13.94 25.25 10.23
CA THR A 9 13.52 25.06 8.84
C THR A 9 14.46 24.12 8.07
N THR A 10 15.78 24.17 8.32
CA THR A 10 16.74 23.25 7.68
C THR A 10 16.57 21.80 8.18
N ASN A 11 16.35 21.59 9.48
CA ASN A 11 16.10 20.26 10.03
C ASN A 11 14.75 19.68 9.58
N TYR A 12 13.72 20.52 9.46
CA TYR A 12 12.44 20.11 8.91
C TYR A 12 12.60 19.66 7.45
N TYR A 13 13.25 20.47 6.60
CA TYR A 13 13.49 20.13 5.19
C TYR A 13 14.34 18.87 5.02
N LYS A 14 15.37 18.68 5.86
CA LYS A 14 16.19 17.46 5.85
C LYS A 14 15.42 16.20 6.26
N ASN A 15 14.47 16.32 7.20
CA ASN A 15 13.60 15.21 7.60
C ASN A 15 12.53 14.90 6.54
N GLU A 16 12.00 15.91 5.85
CA GLU A 16 11.07 15.75 4.73
C GLU A 16 11.77 15.13 3.50
N ILE A 17 13.01 15.52 3.20
CA ILE A 17 13.84 14.87 2.16
C ILE A 17 14.16 13.43 2.53
N LYS A 18 14.48 13.14 3.80
CA LYS A 18 14.67 11.76 4.27
C LYS A 18 13.41 10.90 4.09
N LYS A 19 12.22 11.45 4.35
CA LYS A 19 10.94 10.75 4.12
C LYS A 19 10.64 10.54 2.63
N ALA A 20 10.90 11.54 1.79
CA ALA A 20 10.76 11.40 0.34
C ALA A 20 11.77 10.40 -0.26
N SER A 21 12.98 10.33 0.30
CA SER A 21 14.01 9.39 -0.12
C SER A 21 13.66 7.93 0.16
N ILE A 22 12.71 7.65 1.06
CA ILE A 22 12.22 6.29 1.38
C ILE A 22 11.27 5.78 0.27
N ILE A 23 10.75 6.65 -0.59
CA ILE A 23 9.85 6.24 -1.69
C ILE A 23 10.60 5.38 -2.72
N TYR A 24 11.82 5.77 -3.10
CA TYR A 24 12.63 5.04 -4.09
C TYR A 24 12.96 3.60 -3.68
N PRO A 25 13.49 3.31 -2.47
CA PRO A 25 13.75 1.93 -2.05
C PRO A 25 12.47 1.13 -1.90
N LEU A 26 11.36 1.71 -1.46
CA LEU A 26 10.07 1.02 -1.42
C LEU A 26 9.57 0.67 -2.82
N PHE A 27 9.73 1.57 -3.79
CA PHE A 27 9.34 1.31 -5.17
C PHE A 27 10.17 0.19 -5.81
N ILE A 28 11.49 0.19 -5.56
CA ILE A 28 12.38 -0.92 -5.95
C ILE A 28 11.92 -2.22 -5.28
N LEU A 29 11.54 -2.17 -4.00
CA LEU A 29 11.05 -3.34 -3.28
C LEU A 29 9.77 -3.91 -3.90
N VAL A 30 8.80 -3.06 -4.23
CA VAL A 30 7.55 -3.46 -4.91
C VAL A 30 7.82 -4.09 -6.28
N LEU A 31 8.68 -3.46 -7.09
CA LEU A 31 9.06 -4.02 -8.40
C LEU A 31 9.80 -5.34 -8.24
N SER A 32 10.74 -5.42 -7.32
CA SER A 32 11.49 -6.65 -7.07
C SER A 32 10.59 -7.78 -6.59
N ALA A 33 9.60 -7.50 -5.73
CA ALA A 33 8.61 -8.47 -5.29
C ALA A 33 7.78 -9.00 -6.47
N LEU A 34 7.27 -8.13 -7.34
CA LEU A 34 6.53 -8.54 -8.55
C LEU A 34 7.39 -9.36 -9.51
N ILE A 35 8.65 -8.97 -9.71
CA ILE A 35 9.59 -9.68 -10.56
C ILE A 35 9.88 -11.08 -10.00
N VAL A 36 10.12 -11.19 -8.69
CA VAL A 36 10.32 -12.48 -8.01
C VAL A 36 9.08 -13.35 -8.14
N SER A 37 7.87 -12.82 -7.89
CA SER A 37 6.64 -13.57 -8.07
C SER A 37 6.47 -14.04 -9.52
N TYR A 38 6.77 -13.17 -10.51
CA TYR A 38 6.71 -13.53 -11.93
C TYR A 38 7.70 -14.63 -12.31
N PHE A 39 8.96 -14.55 -11.85
CA PHE A 39 9.96 -15.60 -12.10
C PHE A 39 9.55 -16.93 -11.47
N ILE A 40 9.03 -16.92 -10.24
CA ILE A 40 8.55 -18.13 -9.57
C ILE A 40 7.41 -18.78 -10.37
N LEU A 41 6.49 -17.98 -10.94
CA LEU A 41 5.38 -18.50 -11.74
C LEU A 41 5.78 -18.92 -13.16
N ARG A 42 6.81 -18.30 -13.75
CA ARG A 42 7.25 -18.56 -15.13
C ARG A 42 7.83 -19.95 -15.32
N ASP A 43 8.47 -20.49 -14.29
CA ASP A 43 9.15 -21.79 -14.33
C ASP A 43 8.20 -22.98 -14.05
N LEU A 44 6.88 -22.75 -13.92
CA LEU A 44 5.90 -23.81 -13.71
C LEU A 44 5.18 -24.18 -15.01
N GLU A 45 5.06 -25.48 -15.24
CA GLU A 45 4.19 -26.03 -16.28
C GLU A 45 2.71 -25.99 -15.83
N TRP A 46 1.80 -25.96 -16.79
CA TRP A 46 0.39 -25.66 -16.56
C TRP A 46 -0.37 -26.63 -15.63
N GLU A 47 0.16 -27.83 -15.46
CA GLU A 47 -0.46 -28.93 -14.70
C GLU A 47 0.34 -29.30 -13.44
N GLU A 48 1.41 -28.56 -13.10
CA GLU A 48 2.25 -28.85 -11.94
C GLU A 48 1.75 -28.10 -10.70
N HIS A 49 1.60 -28.82 -9.58
CA HIS A 49 1.22 -28.22 -8.30
C HIS A 49 2.36 -27.38 -7.73
N ILE A 50 2.01 -26.29 -7.03
CA ILE A 50 3.01 -25.47 -6.38
C ILE A 50 3.58 -26.19 -5.17
N THR A 51 4.89 -26.44 -5.19
CA THR A 51 5.60 -26.92 -4.01
C THR A 51 5.48 -25.93 -2.85
N ILE A 52 5.33 -26.44 -1.63
CA ILE A 52 5.15 -25.62 -0.41
C ILE A 52 6.24 -24.55 -0.29
N GLN A 53 7.50 -24.89 -0.64
CA GLN A 53 8.61 -23.94 -0.59
C GLN A 53 8.42 -22.76 -1.55
N ARG A 54 7.98 -23.00 -2.79
CA ARG A 54 7.67 -21.93 -3.76
C ARG A 54 6.46 -21.10 -3.32
N GLY A 55 5.44 -21.76 -2.76
CA GLY A 55 4.28 -21.10 -2.16
C GLY A 55 4.66 -20.16 -1.01
N LEU A 56 5.59 -20.56 -0.13
CA LEU A 56 6.11 -19.72 0.94
C LEU A 56 6.88 -18.49 0.42
N TRP A 57 7.68 -18.66 -0.64
CA TRP A 57 8.35 -17.52 -1.29
C TRP A 57 7.36 -16.55 -1.91
N LEU A 58 6.28 -17.06 -2.54
CA LEU A 58 5.19 -16.23 -3.06
C LEU A 58 4.47 -15.50 -1.94
N PHE A 59 4.14 -16.18 -0.85
CA PHE A 59 3.54 -15.57 0.33
C PHE A 59 4.43 -14.47 0.92
N ALA A 60 5.73 -14.73 1.10
CA ALA A 60 6.69 -13.74 1.58
C ALA A 60 6.78 -12.53 0.64
N SER A 61 6.78 -12.75 -0.68
CA SER A 61 6.77 -11.67 -1.67
C SER A 61 5.50 -10.81 -1.57
N GLY A 62 4.33 -11.42 -1.38
CA GLY A 62 3.08 -10.71 -1.13
C GLY A 62 3.10 -9.88 0.16
N LEU A 63 3.67 -10.44 1.22
CA LEU A 63 3.81 -9.79 2.53
C LEU A 63 4.68 -8.53 2.48
N LEU A 64 5.66 -8.49 1.58
CA LEU A 64 6.46 -7.29 1.32
C LEU A 64 5.76 -6.35 0.34
N PHE A 65 5.08 -6.89 -0.67
CA PHE A 65 4.43 -6.13 -1.73
C PHE A 65 3.30 -5.23 -1.20
N PHE A 66 2.30 -5.78 -0.52
CA PHE A 66 1.09 -5.00 -0.15
C PHE A 66 1.37 -3.84 0.82
N PRO A 67 2.13 -4.02 1.93
CA PRO A 67 2.48 -2.90 2.81
C PRO A 67 3.36 -1.86 2.13
N SER A 68 4.29 -2.29 1.27
CA SER A 68 5.16 -1.35 0.55
C SER A 68 4.37 -0.53 -0.46
N LEU A 69 3.44 -1.14 -1.19
CA LEU A 69 2.54 -0.45 -2.10
C LEU A 69 1.67 0.57 -1.36
N PHE A 70 1.10 0.20 -0.21
CA PHE A 70 0.36 1.12 0.66
C PHE A 70 1.20 2.33 1.08
N LEU A 71 2.42 2.10 1.56
CA LEU A 71 3.32 3.16 1.99
C LEU A 71 3.71 4.08 0.83
N ILE A 72 3.95 3.54 -0.36
CA ILE A 72 4.23 4.34 -1.56
C ILE A 72 3.03 5.21 -1.89
N LEU A 73 1.83 4.63 -2.00
CA LEU A 73 0.61 5.38 -2.34
C LEU A 73 0.36 6.51 -1.33
N ASN A 74 0.49 6.22 -0.05
CA ASN A 74 0.31 7.21 1.01
C ASN A 74 1.36 8.32 0.93
N ASN A 75 2.64 7.96 0.78
CA ASN A 75 3.72 8.94 0.66
C ASN A 75 3.60 9.77 -0.62
N LEU A 76 3.18 9.17 -1.74
CA LEU A 76 2.94 9.89 -3.00
C LEU A 76 1.81 10.91 -2.83
N GLN A 77 0.71 10.56 -2.17
CA GLN A 77 -0.39 11.50 -1.92
C GLN A 77 0.04 12.69 -1.05
N VAL A 78 0.92 12.48 -0.08
CA VAL A 78 1.37 13.55 0.85
C VAL A 78 2.53 14.38 0.27
N HIS A 79 3.48 13.76 -0.41
CA HIS A 79 4.73 14.40 -0.83
C HIS A 79 4.72 14.88 -2.28
N THR A 80 3.85 14.34 -3.14
CA THR A 80 3.75 14.79 -4.54
C THR A 80 2.93 16.08 -4.64
N HIS A 81 3.30 16.95 -5.57
CA HIS A 81 2.58 18.20 -5.83
C HIS A 81 1.10 17.94 -6.19
N GLU A 82 0.86 17.01 -7.12
CA GLU A 82 -0.49 16.62 -7.52
C GLU A 82 -1.28 15.96 -6.38
N GLY A 83 -0.61 15.15 -5.56
CA GLY A 83 -1.20 14.55 -4.35
C GLY A 83 -1.68 15.63 -3.38
N ARG A 84 -0.84 16.63 -3.07
CA ARG A 84 -1.23 17.76 -2.20
C ARG A 84 -2.32 18.63 -2.81
N LYS A 85 -2.34 18.78 -4.13
CA LYS A 85 -3.40 19.49 -4.85
C LYS A 85 -4.72 18.75 -4.71
N PHE A 86 -4.72 17.42 -4.86
CA PHE A 86 -5.88 16.56 -4.65
C PHE A 86 -6.38 16.62 -3.20
N VAL A 87 -5.49 16.47 -2.20
CA VAL A 87 -5.86 16.56 -0.77
C VAL A 87 -6.49 17.92 -0.44
N ARG A 88 -5.92 19.02 -0.96
CA ARG A 88 -6.48 20.36 -0.75
C ARG A 88 -7.80 20.58 -1.49
N ALA A 89 -7.92 20.11 -2.73
CA ALA A 89 -9.14 20.26 -3.53
C ALA A 89 -10.35 19.59 -2.85
N TYR A 90 -10.15 18.41 -2.29
CA TYR A 90 -11.21 17.65 -1.60
C TYR A 90 -11.27 17.86 -0.08
N LYS A 91 -10.46 18.79 0.47
CA LYS A 91 -10.37 19.08 1.92
C LYS A 91 -10.20 17.80 2.77
N LEU A 92 -9.40 16.87 2.27
CA LEU A 92 -9.19 15.55 2.89
C LEU A 92 -8.36 15.68 4.16
N ASN A 93 -8.80 15.00 5.23
CA ASN A 93 -8.00 14.89 6.45
C ASN A 93 -6.96 13.79 6.31
N TYR A 94 -6.00 13.78 7.25
CA TYR A 94 -4.94 12.76 7.29
C TYR A 94 -5.51 11.34 7.32
N SER A 95 -6.60 11.09 8.06
CA SER A 95 -7.23 9.78 8.06
C SER A 95 -7.87 9.39 6.72
N ASP A 96 -8.39 10.37 5.98
CA ASP A 96 -9.06 10.10 4.70
C ASP A 96 -8.04 9.69 3.64
N VAL A 97 -6.84 10.28 3.69
CA VAL A 97 -5.70 9.89 2.84
C VAL A 97 -5.27 8.44 3.10
N PHE A 98 -5.23 8.02 4.36
CA PHE A 98 -4.96 6.62 4.73
C PHE A 98 -6.05 5.67 4.22
N ASP A 99 -7.31 6.06 4.33
CA ASP A 99 -8.46 5.27 3.84
C ASP A 99 -8.44 5.12 2.31
N ILE A 100 -8.13 6.19 1.56
CA ILE A 100 -7.99 6.16 0.10
C ILE A 100 -6.83 5.26 -0.30
N SER A 101 -5.65 5.44 0.32
CA SER A 101 -4.49 4.59 0.05
C SER A 101 -4.81 3.11 0.27
N ASN A 102 -5.56 2.80 1.32
CA ASN A 102 -5.97 1.42 1.59
C ASN A 102 -6.88 0.86 0.49
N LYS A 103 -7.93 1.61 0.11
CA LYS A 103 -8.86 1.22 -0.96
C LYS A 103 -8.15 1.02 -2.30
N CYS A 104 -7.11 1.81 -2.60
CA CYS A 104 -6.30 1.62 -3.80
C CYS A 104 -5.58 0.26 -3.79
N VAL A 105 -5.00 -0.16 -2.65
CA VAL A 105 -4.36 -1.48 -2.55
C VAL A 105 -5.40 -2.60 -2.68
N SER A 106 -6.58 -2.45 -2.07
CA SER A 106 -7.69 -3.40 -2.25
C SER A 106 -8.14 -3.50 -3.71
N ALA A 107 -8.16 -2.38 -4.45
CA ALA A 107 -8.50 -2.37 -5.86
C ALA A 107 -7.44 -3.10 -6.71
N VAL A 108 -6.16 -2.93 -6.41
CA VAL A 108 -5.07 -3.70 -7.06
C VAL A 108 -5.24 -5.19 -6.81
N GLN A 109 -5.59 -5.59 -5.58
CA GLN A 109 -5.84 -7.00 -5.28
C GLN A 109 -7.07 -7.55 -6.00
N ALA A 110 -8.15 -6.77 -6.09
CA ALA A 110 -9.32 -7.15 -6.85
C ALA A 110 -8.98 -7.34 -8.35
N LEU A 111 -8.15 -6.47 -8.92
CA LEU A 111 -7.65 -6.63 -10.29
C LEU A 111 -6.86 -7.93 -10.45
N PHE A 112 -5.96 -8.28 -9.53
CA PHE A 112 -5.25 -9.56 -9.57
C PHE A 112 -6.19 -10.75 -9.47
N CYS A 113 -7.23 -10.69 -8.63
CA CYS A 113 -8.27 -11.71 -8.56
C CYS A 113 -8.99 -11.89 -9.91
N CYS A 114 -9.43 -10.78 -10.51
CA CYS A 114 -10.12 -10.80 -11.81
C CYS A 114 -9.22 -11.33 -12.93
N LEU A 115 -7.96 -10.88 -12.98
CA LEU A 115 -7.00 -11.36 -13.97
C LEU A 115 -6.76 -12.87 -13.82
N THR A 116 -6.51 -13.34 -12.59
CA THR A 116 -6.33 -14.76 -12.28
C THR A 116 -7.56 -15.56 -12.70
N GLY A 117 -8.76 -15.10 -12.37
CA GLY A 117 -10.02 -15.74 -12.76
C GLY A 117 -10.22 -15.79 -14.27
N LEU A 118 -9.99 -14.68 -14.97
CA LEU A 118 -10.08 -14.61 -16.44
C LEU A 118 -9.06 -15.52 -17.11
N THR A 119 -7.81 -15.53 -16.64
CA THR A 119 -6.79 -16.46 -17.15
C THR A 119 -7.19 -17.90 -16.91
N SER A 120 -7.70 -18.23 -15.72
CA SER A 120 -8.14 -19.59 -15.40
C SER A 120 -9.27 -20.04 -16.34
N ILE A 121 -10.26 -19.19 -16.60
CA ILE A 121 -11.36 -19.50 -17.51
C ILE A 121 -10.87 -19.65 -18.95
N GLN A 122 -10.03 -18.74 -19.45
CA GLN A 122 -9.52 -18.79 -20.83
C GLN A 122 -8.71 -20.07 -21.11
N TYR A 123 -7.87 -20.50 -20.17
CA TYR A 123 -7.06 -21.70 -20.31
C TYR A 123 -7.84 -23.00 -20.01
N SER A 124 -8.84 -22.94 -19.12
CA SER A 124 -9.67 -24.10 -18.82
C SER A 124 -10.75 -24.35 -19.87
N CYS A 125 -11.28 -23.35 -20.58
CA CYS A 125 -12.39 -23.55 -21.54
C CYS A 125 -12.15 -24.61 -22.64
N PRO A 126 -10.92 -24.84 -23.16
CA PRO A 126 -10.65 -25.95 -24.08
C PRO A 126 -10.35 -27.31 -23.42
N LYS A 127 -10.25 -27.40 -22.09
CA LYS A 127 -9.94 -28.63 -21.31
C LYS A 127 -11.00 -28.84 -20.21
N ASP A 128 -11.04 -30.00 -19.56
CA ASP A 128 -12.01 -30.25 -18.49
C ASP A 128 -11.73 -29.38 -17.24
N ILE A 129 -12.58 -28.38 -16.99
CA ILE A 129 -12.48 -27.41 -15.87
C ILE A 129 -12.38 -28.08 -14.49
N LEU A 130 -13.02 -29.25 -14.34
CA LEU A 130 -13.07 -29.99 -13.06
C LEU A 130 -11.79 -30.78 -12.75
N HIS A 131 -10.95 -31.08 -13.74
CA HIS A 131 -9.83 -32.00 -13.58
C HIS A 131 -8.45 -31.33 -13.54
N THR A 132 -8.38 -30.04 -13.85
CA THR A 132 -7.12 -29.29 -13.96
C THR A 132 -6.97 -28.28 -12.82
N SER A 133 -6.20 -28.62 -11.79
CA SER A 133 -5.68 -27.64 -10.83
C SER A 133 -4.64 -26.79 -11.54
N HIS A 134 -5.03 -25.58 -11.94
CA HIS A 134 -4.10 -24.68 -12.62
C HIS A 134 -3.16 -24.05 -11.58
N TYR A 135 -1.86 -24.18 -11.79
CA TYR A 135 -0.80 -23.57 -10.95
C TYR A 135 -1.04 -22.07 -10.68
N ILE A 136 -1.68 -21.36 -11.62
CA ILE A 136 -2.03 -19.94 -11.49
C ILE A 136 -2.99 -19.69 -10.31
N SER A 137 -3.99 -20.57 -10.12
CA SER A 137 -4.96 -20.43 -9.03
C SER A 137 -4.32 -20.69 -7.67
N GLU A 138 -3.49 -21.73 -7.57
CA GLU A 138 -2.72 -22.03 -6.35
C GLU A 138 -1.70 -20.92 -6.04
N GLY A 139 -1.03 -20.38 -7.07
CA GLY A 139 -0.01 -19.33 -6.91
C GLY A 139 -0.62 -18.03 -6.45
N TYR A 140 -1.77 -17.67 -7.04
CA TYR A 140 -2.57 -16.55 -6.57
C TYR A 140 -3.11 -16.78 -5.15
N ALA A 141 -3.49 -18.01 -4.78
CA ALA A 141 -3.92 -18.30 -3.41
C ALA A 141 -2.81 -18.05 -2.39
N TRP A 142 -1.57 -18.48 -2.67
CA TRP A 142 -0.41 -18.22 -1.81
C TRP A 142 -0.04 -16.74 -1.73
N PHE A 143 -0.02 -16.03 -2.87
CA PHE A 143 0.26 -14.60 -2.91
C PHE A 143 -0.86 -13.78 -2.24
N GLY A 144 -2.11 -14.10 -2.55
CA GLY A 144 -3.30 -13.46 -2.02
C GLY A 144 -3.53 -13.74 -0.54
N ALA A 145 -3.07 -14.87 0.00
CA ALA A 145 -3.09 -15.11 1.44
C ALA A 145 -2.33 -14.03 2.23
N ALA A 146 -1.24 -13.49 1.67
CA ALA A 146 -0.49 -12.40 2.29
C ALA A 146 -1.28 -11.08 2.36
N TYR A 147 -2.24 -10.87 1.44
CA TYR A 147 -3.12 -9.69 1.46
C TYR A 147 -3.95 -9.64 2.74
N PHE A 148 -4.41 -10.77 3.27
CA PHE A 148 -5.22 -10.78 4.50
C PHE A 148 -4.46 -10.20 5.70
N PHE A 149 -3.16 -10.50 5.81
CA PHE A 149 -2.31 -9.93 6.86
C PHE A 149 -2.14 -8.42 6.68
N TYR A 150 -1.96 -7.98 5.44
CA TYR A 150 -1.94 -6.57 5.11
C TYR A 150 -3.26 -5.86 5.45
N ASP A 151 -4.41 -6.48 5.16
CA ASP A 151 -5.73 -5.89 5.39
C ASP A 151 -5.98 -5.63 6.88
N ILE A 152 -5.62 -6.58 7.74
CA ILE A 152 -5.68 -6.41 9.22
C ILE A 152 -4.79 -5.24 9.66
N TRP A 153 -3.54 -5.21 9.18
CA TRP A 153 -2.58 -4.18 9.56
C TRP A 153 -3.00 -2.78 9.08
N SER A 154 -3.46 -2.66 7.84
CA SER A 154 -3.88 -1.40 7.22
C SER A 154 -5.17 -0.86 7.84
N MET A 155 -6.14 -1.72 8.14
CA MET A 155 -7.34 -1.35 8.89
C MET A 155 -7.01 -0.80 10.28
N TYR A 156 -6.10 -1.46 11.00
CA TYR A 156 -5.62 -0.96 12.29
C TYR A 156 -4.99 0.43 12.18
N ARG A 157 -4.16 0.65 11.14
CA ARG A 157 -3.53 1.95 10.87
C ARG A 157 -4.55 3.04 10.55
N VAL A 158 -5.56 2.74 9.74
CA VAL A 158 -6.65 3.67 9.42
C VAL A 158 -7.46 3.99 10.66
N TRP A 159 -7.84 2.98 11.47
CA TRP A 159 -8.55 3.19 12.72
C TRP A 159 -7.77 4.08 13.71
N SER A 160 -6.47 3.81 13.86
CA SER A 160 -5.59 4.63 14.71
C SER A 160 -5.55 6.09 14.23
N ALA A 161 -5.43 6.32 12.91
CA ALA A 161 -5.48 7.66 12.34
C ALA A 161 -6.82 8.36 12.59
N LYS A 162 -7.95 7.64 12.48
CA LYS A 162 -9.29 8.17 12.81
C LYS A 162 -9.40 8.58 14.27
N MET A 163 -8.82 7.82 15.20
CA MET A 163 -8.86 8.12 16.64
C MET A 163 -7.99 9.32 17.04
N VAL A 164 -6.87 9.55 16.36
CA VAL A 164 -5.96 10.68 16.65
C VAL A 164 -6.50 12.00 16.08
N GLN A 165 -7.28 11.96 15.01
CA GLN A 165 -7.75 13.16 14.30
C GLN A 165 -8.65 14.09 15.16
N PRO A 166 -9.63 13.60 15.96
CA PRO A 166 -10.40 14.45 16.88
C PRO A 166 -9.54 15.20 17.89
N GLN A 167 -8.48 14.56 18.41
CA GLN A 167 -7.56 15.19 19.36
C GLN A 167 -6.77 16.33 18.70
N MET A 168 -6.27 16.11 17.48
CA MET A 168 -5.58 17.14 16.70
C MET A 168 -6.49 18.34 16.40
N ASN A 169 -7.75 18.09 16.03
CA ASN A 169 -8.72 19.15 15.77
C ASN A 169 -9.07 19.93 17.05
N GLY A 170 -9.19 19.26 18.19
CA GLY A 170 -9.41 19.91 19.49
C GLY A 170 -8.23 20.81 19.90
N ILE A 171 -7.00 20.36 19.69
CA ILE A 171 -5.79 21.16 19.95
C ILE A 171 -5.72 22.36 19.00
N LYS A 172 -5.96 22.17 17.70
CA LYS A 172 -5.99 23.25 16.70
C LYS A 172 -6.99 24.34 17.07
N ASN A 173 -8.20 23.96 17.47
CA ASN A 173 -9.23 24.91 17.90
C ASN A 173 -8.83 25.66 19.17
N LYS A 174 -8.20 25.00 20.15
CA LYS A 174 -7.67 25.67 21.35
C LYS A 174 -6.57 26.69 21.02
N ILE A 175 -5.67 26.37 20.09
CA ILE A 175 -4.59 27.28 19.67
C ILE A 175 -5.17 28.49 18.93
N ILE A 176 -6.11 28.25 18.00
CA ILE A 176 -6.81 29.32 17.27
C ILE A 176 -7.55 30.25 18.24
N LEU A 177 -8.24 29.68 19.22
CA LEU A 177 -8.95 30.46 20.24
C LEU A 177 -7.99 31.30 21.08
N LYS A 178 -6.83 30.75 21.46
CA LYS A 178 -5.78 31.48 22.18
C LYS A 178 -5.14 32.60 21.36
N PHE A 179 -5.15 32.50 20.03
CA PHE A 179 -4.62 33.53 19.14
C PHE A 179 -5.68 34.61 18.80
N LEU A 180 -6.96 34.25 18.78
CA LEU A 180 -8.10 35.15 18.54
C LEU A 180 -8.53 35.94 19.77
N LEU A 181 -8.27 35.43 20.97
CA LEU A 181 -8.45 36.15 22.24
C LEU A 181 -7.07 36.46 22.84
N PRO A 182 -6.39 37.53 22.39
CA PRO A 182 -5.26 38.09 23.12
C PRO A 182 -5.83 38.83 24.34
N ILE A 183 -5.99 38.11 25.44
CA ILE A 183 -6.11 38.73 26.76
C ILE A 183 -4.70 38.84 27.33
#